data_AF-A0A4W3K1X6-F1
#
_entry.id   AF-A0A4W3K1X6-F1
#
_cell.length_a   1.000
_cell.length_b   1.000
_cell.length_c   1.000
_cell.angle_alpha   90.00
_cell.angle_beta   90.00
_cell.angle_gamma   90.00
#
_symmetry.space_group_name_H-M   'P 1'
#
loop_
_entity.id
_entity.type
_entity.pdbx_description
1 polymer ?
#
loop_
_entity_poly.entity_id
_entity_poly.type
_entity_poly.pdbx_seq_one_letter_code
_entity_poly.pdbx_strand_id
1 'polypeptide(L)'
;MAAWGEGFGKRHLETRGWRPGKGLGRREDGICEAVKVKLKCDNAGVGHHPGEQFSFHWWDHVFNTASAKMLVQTHQDEVQVKHLSQDEAPITNRKPRKAQLCNNLLYGRFIKAGTLPSSGEQEQVPVISSDSDSDEDERLDLSSVRR
;
A
#
# COMPACT_ATOMS: atom_id res chain seq x y z
N MET A 1 51.76 10.98 6.85
CA MET A 1 50.69 11.44 7.77
C MET A 1 49.98 10.21 8.29
N ALA A 2 50.14 9.87 9.58
CA ALA A 2 49.51 8.68 10.16
C ALA A 2 48.03 8.99 10.46
N ALA A 3 47.13 8.18 9.90
CA ALA A 3 45.70 8.26 10.18
C ALA A 3 45.43 7.83 11.63
N TRP A 4 45.28 8.81 12.53
CA TRP A 4 44.81 8.58 13.89
C TRP A 4 43.33 8.14 13.83
N GLY A 5 43.06 6.84 13.77
CA GLY A 5 41.71 6.30 13.90
C GLY A 5 41.42 5.06 13.05
N GLU A 6 42.20 4.82 11.98
CA GLU A 6 42.00 3.63 11.14
C GLU A 6 42.55 2.39 11.84
N GLY A 7 41.66 1.52 12.33
CA GLY A 7 42.03 0.17 12.81
C GLY A 7 41.98 -0.06 14.32
N PHE A 8 41.49 0.88 15.13
CA PHE A 8 41.30 0.64 16.58
C PHE A 8 40.44 -0.60 16.86
N GLY A 9 39.28 -0.70 16.19
CA GLY A 9 38.36 -1.83 16.37
C GLY A 9 38.99 -3.17 15.99
N LYS A 10 39.70 -3.23 14.87
CA LYS A 10 40.42 -4.43 14.42
C LYS A 10 41.47 -4.88 15.45
N ARG A 11 42.32 -3.95 15.91
CA ARG A 11 43.36 -4.25 16.91
C ARG A 11 42.76 -4.74 18.23
N HIS A 12 41.63 -4.17 18.66
CA HIS A 12 40.95 -4.61 19.87
C HIS A 12 40.42 -6.04 19.73
N LEU A 13 39.80 -6.38 18.59
CA LEU A 13 39.30 -7.73 18.31
C LEU A 13 40.44 -8.76 18.26
N GLU A 14 41.53 -8.45 17.56
CA GLU A 14 42.72 -9.31 17.50
C GLU A 14 43.33 -9.56 18.89
N THR A 15 43.38 -8.53 19.75
CA THR A 15 43.83 -8.65 21.14
C THR A 15 42.95 -9.62 21.96
N ARG A 16 41.67 -9.73 21.61
CA ARG A 16 40.71 -10.63 22.25
C ARG A 16 40.64 -12.02 21.59
N GLY A 17 41.56 -12.33 20.68
CA GLY A 17 41.68 -13.64 20.06
C GLY A 17 40.85 -13.84 18.79
N TRP A 18 40.17 -12.79 18.30
CA TRP A 18 39.51 -12.84 17.00
C TRP A 18 40.54 -12.87 15.87
N ARG A 19 40.25 -13.61 14.79
CA ARG A 19 41.12 -13.74 13.62
C ARG A 19 40.38 -13.31 12.35
N PRO A 20 41.07 -12.71 11.36
CA PRO A 20 40.47 -12.37 10.08
C PRO A 20 39.79 -13.59 9.44
N GLY A 21 38.56 -13.41 8.96
CA GLY A 21 37.77 -14.46 8.31
C GLY A 21 37.00 -15.39 9.25
N LYS A 22 37.13 -15.23 10.57
CA LYS A 22 36.34 -16.00 11.56
C LYS A 22 35.12 -15.21 12.06
N GLY A 23 34.04 -15.93 12.30
CA GLY A 23 32.85 -15.39 12.94
C GLY A 23 33.10 -15.05 14.40
N LEU A 24 32.27 -14.18 14.97
CA LEU A 24 32.26 -13.91 16.41
C LEU A 24 31.52 -15.02 17.18
N GLY A 25 31.71 -15.09 18.50
CA GLY A 25 31.03 -16.06 19.37
C GLY A 25 31.91 -17.22 19.82
N ARG A 26 31.41 -18.02 20.79
CA ARG A 26 32.18 -19.10 21.43
C ARG A 26 32.65 -20.17 20.44
N ARG A 27 31.86 -20.43 19.39
CA ARG A 27 32.15 -21.43 18.35
C ARG A 27 32.65 -20.79 17.05
N GLU A 28 32.88 -19.48 17.04
CA GLU A 28 33.33 -18.72 15.86
C GLU A 28 32.34 -18.81 14.67
N ASP A 29 31.06 -19.07 14.95
CA ASP A 29 29.97 -19.32 14.00
C ASP A 29 29.12 -18.08 13.70
N GLY A 30 29.49 -16.91 14.24
CA GLY A 30 28.84 -15.63 13.96
C GLY A 30 29.03 -15.14 12.52
N ILE A 31 28.20 -14.18 12.12
CA ILE A 31 28.23 -13.59 10.79
C ILE A 31 29.59 -12.91 10.56
N CYS A 32 30.27 -13.29 9.48
CA CYS A 32 31.59 -12.76 9.11
C CYS A 32 31.51 -11.48 8.26
N GLU A 33 30.34 -11.19 7.69
CA GLU A 33 30.08 -10.03 6.85
C GLU A 33 29.08 -9.07 7.52
N ALA A 34 29.20 -7.78 7.23
CA ALA A 34 28.25 -6.79 7.73
C ALA A 34 26.86 -7.03 7.10
N VAL A 35 25.81 -6.88 7.91
CA VAL A 35 24.43 -6.92 7.41
C VAL A 35 24.22 -5.73 6.47
N LYS A 36 23.91 -6.02 5.20
CA LYS A 36 23.63 -5.00 4.19
C LYS A 36 22.15 -4.67 4.23
N VAL A 37 21.82 -3.48 4.72
CA VAL A 37 20.46 -2.96 4.66
C VAL A 37 20.22 -2.33 3.29
N LYS A 38 19.08 -2.63 2.67
CA LYS A 38 18.63 -1.92 1.48
C LYS A 38 17.97 -0.62 1.93
N LEU A 39 18.54 0.52 1.54
CA LEU A 39 17.90 1.81 1.81
C LEU A 39 16.70 1.98 0.89
N LYS A 40 15.57 2.34 1.49
CA LYS A 40 14.36 2.72 0.77
C LYS A 40 14.38 4.23 0.56
N CYS A 41 14.35 4.67 -0.70
CA CYS A 41 14.37 6.09 -1.06
C CYS A 41 13.04 6.57 -1.67
N ASP A 42 12.01 5.72 -1.66
CA ASP A 42 10.67 5.99 -2.18
C ASP A 42 9.63 6.09 -1.05
N ASN A 43 8.55 6.81 -1.32
CA ASN A 43 7.43 7.00 -0.39
C ASN A 43 6.39 5.86 -0.46
N ALA A 44 6.66 4.78 -1.21
CA ALA A 44 5.67 3.72 -1.36
C ALA A 44 5.44 2.97 -0.04
N GLY A 45 4.26 2.42 0.15
CA GLY A 45 3.98 1.51 1.27
C GLY A 45 4.66 0.15 1.08
N VAL A 46 4.61 -0.69 2.12
CA VAL A 46 4.88 -2.13 1.99
C VAL A 46 3.72 -2.76 1.19
N GLY A 47 4.02 -3.64 0.25
CA GLY A 47 3.02 -4.24 -0.64
C GLY A 47 2.59 -3.36 -1.82
N HIS A 48 3.19 -2.19 -2.04
CA HIS A 48 2.88 -1.37 -3.22
C HIS A 48 3.31 -2.07 -4.51
N HIS A 49 2.38 -2.27 -5.44
CA HIS A 49 2.67 -2.78 -6.78
C HIS A 49 2.82 -1.61 -7.78
N PRO A 50 4.01 -1.37 -8.35
CA PRO A 50 4.21 -0.30 -9.33
C PRO A 50 3.32 -0.45 -10.58
N GLY A 51 2.98 -1.69 -10.94
CA GLY A 51 2.15 -2.02 -12.09
C GLY A 51 0.69 -1.57 -11.96
N GLU A 52 0.17 -1.42 -10.73
CA GLU A 52 -1.22 -0.99 -10.51
C GLU A 52 -1.51 0.38 -11.15
N GLN A 53 -0.50 1.26 -11.16
CA GLN A 53 -0.63 2.61 -11.73
C GLN A 53 -0.90 2.60 -13.24
N PHE A 54 -0.54 1.50 -13.93
CA PHE A 54 -0.71 1.33 -15.37
C PHE A 54 -1.89 0.44 -15.74
N SER A 55 -2.56 -0.16 -14.75
CA SER A 55 -3.69 -1.07 -14.98
C SER A 55 -5.01 -0.34 -15.26
N PHE A 56 -5.14 0.91 -14.80
CA PHE A 56 -6.39 1.67 -14.89
C PHE A 56 -6.46 2.51 -16.16
N HIS A 57 -7.46 2.22 -17.00
CA HIS A 57 -7.72 2.97 -18.22
C HIS A 57 -8.73 4.09 -17.94
N TRP A 58 -8.24 5.19 -17.36
CA TRP A 58 -9.09 6.30 -16.89
C TRP A 58 -10.09 6.82 -17.94
N TRP A 59 -9.73 6.81 -19.23
CA TRP A 59 -10.60 7.30 -20.29
C TRP A 59 -11.80 6.37 -20.53
N ASP A 60 -11.56 5.05 -20.48
CA ASP A 60 -12.62 4.04 -20.63
C ASP A 60 -13.55 4.06 -19.42
N HIS A 61 -12.99 4.21 -18.21
CA HIS A 61 -13.78 4.41 -16.99
C HIS A 61 -14.71 5.64 -17.10
N VAL A 62 -14.18 6.80 -17.50
CA VAL A 62 -14.97 8.03 -17.65
C VAL A 62 -16.06 7.86 -18.71
N PHE A 63 -15.73 7.24 -19.84
CA PHE A 63 -16.67 6.98 -20.92
C PHE A 63 -17.81 6.04 -20.49
N ASN A 64 -17.49 4.91 -19.85
CA ASN A 64 -18.49 3.95 -19.38
C ASN A 64 -19.36 4.55 -18.28
N THR A 65 -18.76 5.32 -17.37
CA THR A 65 -19.50 6.04 -16.33
C THR A 65 -20.47 7.07 -16.91
N ALA A 66 -20.03 7.86 -17.89
CA ALA A 66 -20.88 8.87 -18.54
C ALA A 66 -22.01 8.21 -19.34
N SER A 67 -21.68 7.14 -20.09
CA SER A 67 -22.66 6.41 -20.91
C SER A 67 -23.74 5.75 -20.07
N ALA A 68 -23.38 5.16 -18.92
CA ALA A 68 -24.34 4.56 -17.98
C ALA A 68 -25.32 5.60 -17.39
N LYS A 69 -24.91 6.86 -17.28
CA LYS A 69 -25.76 7.96 -16.78
C LYS A 69 -26.69 8.54 -17.85
N MET A 70 -26.62 8.08 -19.10
CA MET A 70 -27.45 8.57 -20.19
C MET A 70 -28.56 7.57 -20.52
N LEU A 71 -29.82 8.02 -20.43
CA LEU A 71 -30.98 7.28 -20.93
C LEU A 71 -31.42 7.88 -22.26
N VAL A 72 -31.41 7.06 -23.31
CA VAL A 72 -31.93 7.46 -24.63
C VAL A 72 -33.32 6.88 -24.81
N GLN A 73 -34.33 7.75 -24.87
CA GLN A 73 -35.71 7.38 -25.18
C GLN A 73 -35.97 7.73 -26.64
N THR A 74 -36.33 6.74 -27.45
CA THR A 74 -36.75 6.93 -28.84
C THR A 74 -38.27 6.83 -28.89
N HIS A 75 -38.92 7.92 -29.28
CA HIS A 75 -40.33 7.90 -29.67
C HIS A 75 -40.40 8.07 -31.19
N GLN A 76 -41.54 7.68 -31.80
CA GLN A 76 -41.70 7.44 -33.24
C GLN A 76 -41.16 8.51 -34.21
N ASP A 77 -40.89 9.75 -33.77
CA ASP A 77 -40.20 10.81 -34.53
C ASP A 77 -39.26 11.71 -33.70
N GLU A 78 -38.95 11.38 -32.43
CA GLU A 78 -38.15 12.24 -31.55
C GLU A 78 -37.21 11.43 -30.64
N VAL A 79 -35.94 11.84 -30.58
CA VAL A 79 -34.93 11.27 -29.68
C VAL A 79 -34.76 12.19 -28.47
N GLN A 80 -35.15 11.73 -27.29
CA GLN A 80 -34.94 12.45 -26.04
C GLN A 80 -33.83 11.79 -25.22
N VAL A 81 -32.81 12.58 -24.87
CA VAL A 81 -31.73 12.14 -23.98
C VAL A 81 -31.99 12.70 -22.60
N LYS A 82 -32.09 11.81 -21.60
CA LYS A 82 -32.29 12.18 -20.19
C LYS A 82 -31.08 11.72 -19.38
N HIS A 83 -30.62 12.58 -18.48
CA HIS A 83 -29.58 12.23 -17.52
C HIS A 83 -30.21 11.51 -16.32
N LEU A 84 -29.73 10.31 -16.00
CA LEU A 84 -30.11 9.54 -14.83
C LEU A 84 -29.26 10.03 -13.64
N SER A 85 -29.82 10.86 -12.78
CA SER A 85 -29.12 11.45 -11.63
C SER A 85 -29.04 10.53 -10.40
N GLN A 86 -29.30 9.22 -10.54
CA GLN A 86 -29.58 8.35 -9.40
C GLN A 86 -28.33 7.70 -8.77
N ASP A 87 -27.17 7.70 -9.45
CA ASP A 87 -25.92 7.13 -8.91
C ASP A 87 -24.87 8.18 -8.53
N GLU A 88 -24.43 8.11 -7.28
CA GLU A 88 -23.55 9.06 -6.59
C GLU A 88 -22.06 8.93 -6.93
N ALA A 89 -21.65 7.98 -7.77
CA ALA A 89 -20.24 7.80 -8.10
C ALA A 89 -19.72 9.00 -8.91
N PRO A 90 -18.76 9.79 -8.38
CA PRO A 90 -18.22 10.95 -9.08
C PRO A 90 -17.39 10.52 -10.29
N ILE A 91 -17.54 11.24 -11.40
CA ILE A 91 -16.70 11.02 -12.58
C ILE A 91 -15.29 11.47 -12.23
N THR A 92 -14.33 10.55 -12.23
CA THR A 92 -12.94 10.78 -11.83
C THR A 92 -11.97 10.24 -12.87
N ASN A 93 -10.81 10.89 -13.01
CA ASN A 93 -9.71 10.43 -13.84
C ASN A 93 -8.71 9.54 -13.07
N ARG A 94 -9.02 9.18 -11.82
CA ARG A 94 -8.23 8.27 -10.99
C ARG A 94 -9.02 7.00 -10.71
N LYS A 95 -8.33 5.87 -10.55
CA LYS A 95 -8.97 4.59 -10.20
C LYS A 95 -9.82 4.81 -8.94
N PRO A 96 -11.14 4.63 -9.01
CA PRO A 96 -11.98 4.78 -7.84
C PRO A 96 -11.58 3.74 -6.81
N ARG A 97 -11.48 4.17 -5.55
CA ARG A 97 -11.28 3.29 -4.40
C ARG A 97 -12.37 3.56 -3.39
N LYS A 98 -12.90 2.53 -2.75
CA LYS A 98 -13.89 2.63 -1.67
C LYS A 98 -13.43 3.60 -0.58
N ALA A 99 -12.16 3.55 -0.25
CA ALA A 99 -11.53 4.46 0.71
C ALA A 99 -11.53 5.95 0.29
N GLN A 100 -11.74 6.27 -0.99
CA GLN A 100 -11.94 7.63 -1.49
C GLN A 100 -13.41 8.06 -1.51
N LEU A 101 -14.35 7.10 -1.54
CA LEU A 101 -15.78 7.35 -1.49
C LEU A 101 -16.27 7.53 -0.05
N CYS A 102 -15.54 6.97 0.92
CA CYS A 102 -15.87 7.10 2.34
C CYS A 102 -15.38 8.45 2.93
N ASN A 103 -16.05 9.55 2.59
CA ASN A 103 -15.72 10.89 3.08
C ASN A 103 -15.78 11.04 4.62
N ASN A 104 -16.41 10.10 5.33
CA ASN A 104 -16.62 10.15 6.78
C ASN A 104 -15.49 9.52 7.62
N LEU A 105 -14.44 8.96 7.00
CA LEU A 105 -13.38 8.23 7.70
C LEU A 105 -12.05 8.99 7.65
N LEU A 106 -11.90 10.00 8.51
CA LEU A 106 -10.61 10.71 8.70
C LEU A 106 -9.48 9.78 9.18
N TYR A 107 -9.82 8.65 9.82
CA TYR A 107 -8.87 7.70 10.42
C TYR A 107 -9.12 6.23 10.06
N GLY A 108 -9.94 5.93 9.05
CA GLY A 108 -10.33 4.56 8.69
C GLY A 108 -9.20 3.66 8.18
N ARG A 109 -8.03 4.23 7.89
CA ARG A 109 -6.87 3.52 7.33
C ARG A 109 -5.80 3.18 8.35
N PHE A 110 -5.91 3.67 9.58
CA PHE A 110 -4.95 3.36 10.63
C PHE A 110 -5.48 2.21 11.48
N ILE A 111 -4.69 1.15 11.62
CA ILE A 111 -4.93 0.18 12.67
C ILE A 111 -4.73 0.92 14.00
N LYS A 112 -5.78 0.97 14.84
CA LYS A 112 -5.69 1.53 16.18
C LYS A 112 -4.66 0.70 16.95
N ALA A 113 -3.47 1.26 17.16
CA ALA A 113 -2.41 0.58 17.89
C ALA A 113 -2.92 0.20 19.28
N GLY A 114 -2.69 -1.05 19.68
CA GLY A 114 -3.01 -1.54 21.02
C GLY A 114 -2.26 -0.69 22.05
N THR A 115 -3.00 -0.03 22.93
CA THR A 115 -2.39 0.71 24.04
C THR A 115 -2.04 -0.32 25.10
N LEU A 116 -0.76 -0.44 25.47
CA LEU A 116 -0.30 -1.37 26.50
C LEU A 116 -0.68 -0.77 27.87
N PRO A 117 -1.70 -1.29 28.59
CA PRO A 117 -1.98 -0.80 29.92
C PRO A 117 -0.87 -1.26 30.88
N SER A 118 -0.53 -0.42 31.85
CA SER A 118 0.47 -0.65 32.91
C SER A 118 0.23 -1.93 33.75
N SER A 119 -0.94 -2.55 33.63
CA SER A 119 -1.36 -3.69 34.44
C SER A 119 -1.86 -4.84 33.58
N GLY A 120 -0.94 -5.68 33.08
CA GLY A 120 -1.25 -7.02 32.57
C GLY A 120 -1.99 -7.07 31.23
N GLU A 121 -1.66 -8.08 30.44
CA GLU A 121 -2.20 -8.32 29.11
C GLU A 121 -3.73 -8.48 29.14
N GLN A 122 -4.44 -7.56 28.47
CA GLN A 122 -5.79 -7.82 27.98
C GLN A 122 -5.75 -7.79 26.46
N GLU A 123 -5.85 -8.97 25.87
CA GLU A 123 -6.08 -9.15 24.45
C GLU A 123 -7.51 -8.66 24.13
N GLN A 124 -7.64 -7.37 23.83
CA GLN A 124 -8.79 -6.92 23.07
C GLN A 124 -8.57 -7.42 21.65
N VAL A 125 -9.22 -8.53 21.32
CA VAL A 125 -9.35 -9.01 19.94
C VAL A 125 -9.82 -7.79 19.13
N PRO A 126 -8.98 -7.23 18.24
CA PRO A 126 -9.47 -6.19 17.36
C PRO A 126 -10.60 -6.84 16.59
N VAL A 127 -11.77 -6.19 16.55
CA VAL A 127 -12.84 -6.58 15.64
C VAL A 127 -12.24 -6.42 14.25
N ILE A 128 -11.65 -7.51 13.76
CA ILE A 128 -11.17 -7.63 12.40
C ILE A 128 -12.47 -7.65 11.60
N SER A 129 -13.00 -6.47 11.26
CA SER A 129 -13.73 -6.38 10.00
C SER A 129 -12.76 -6.93 8.98
N SER A 130 -13.08 -8.12 8.47
CA SER A 130 -12.32 -8.80 7.44
C SER A 130 -12.23 -7.87 6.24
N ASP A 131 -11.17 -7.07 6.21
CA ASP A 131 -10.93 -6.01 5.23
C ASP A 131 -10.30 -6.64 3.98
N SER A 132 -11.02 -7.61 3.40
CA SER A 132 -10.77 -8.09 2.05
C SER A 132 -11.32 -7.03 1.09
N ASP A 133 -10.63 -5.88 1.05
CA ASP A 133 -11.09 -4.64 0.41
C ASP A 133 -10.82 -4.61 -1.11
N SER A 134 -10.07 -5.60 -1.62
CA SER A 134 -9.72 -5.68 -3.06
C SER A 134 -10.93 -5.98 -3.95
N ASP A 135 -11.87 -6.83 -3.51
CA ASP A 135 -13.00 -7.23 -4.37
C ASP A 135 -13.99 -6.09 -4.62
N GLU A 136 -14.15 -5.18 -3.66
CA GLU A 136 -15.06 -4.03 -3.78
C GLU A 136 -14.45 -2.93 -4.65
N ASP A 137 -13.13 -2.69 -4.57
CA ASP A 137 -12.43 -1.72 -5.43
C ASP A 137 -12.48 -2.12 -6.91
N GLU A 138 -12.39 -3.42 -7.23
CA GLU A 138 -12.51 -3.92 -8.60
C GLU A 138 -13.93 -3.75 -9.17
N ARG A 139 -14.97 -3.77 -8.33
CA ARG A 139 -16.36 -3.48 -8.77
C ARG A 139 -16.58 -2.03 -9.15
N LEU A 140 -15.80 -1.10 -8.60
CA LEU A 140 -15.88 0.32 -8.92
C LEU A 140 -15.16 0.64 -10.25
N ASP A 141 -14.26 -0.22 -10.69
CA ASP A 141 -13.48 -0.04 -11.91
C ASP A 141 -14.26 -0.43 -13.17
N LEU A 142 -15.02 0.54 -13.70
CA LEU A 142 -15.75 0.37 -14.95
C LEU A 142 -14.86 0.30 -16.21
N SER A 143 -13.53 0.37 -16.11
CA SER A 143 -12.64 0.21 -17.28
C SER A 143 -12.35 -1.24 -17.65
N SER A 144 -12.60 -2.19 -16.74
CA SER A 144 -12.38 -3.62 -16.99
C SER A 144 -13.64 -4.38 -17.43
N VAL A 145 -14.78 -3.69 -17.57
CA VAL A 145 -16.04 -4.29 -18.02
C VAL A 145 -15.89 -4.72 -19.47
N ARG A 146 -15.78 -6.04 -19.70
CA ARG A 146 -15.85 -6.63 -21.04
C ARG A 146 -17.26 -6.39 -21.60
N ARG A 147 -17.34 -5.76 -22.77
CA ARG A 147 -18.56 -5.71 -23.59
C ARG A 147 -18.90 -7.10 -24.15
#